data_AF-A0A975AEJ7-F1
#
_entry.id   AF-A0A975AEJ7-F1
#
_cell.length_a   1.000
_cell.length_b   1.000
_cell.length_c   1.000
_cell.angle_alpha   90.00
_cell.angle_beta   90.00
_cell.angle_gamma   90.00
#
_symmetry.space_group_name_H-M   'P 1'
#
loop_
_entity.id
_entity.type
_entity.pdbx_description
1 polymer ?
#
loop_
_entity_poly.entity_id
_entity_poly.type
_entity_poly.pdbx_seq_one_letter_code
_entity_poly.pdbx_strand_id
1 'polypeptide(L)'
;MQLIGKAIRHKSFGNGIVTNMSTNIITICFPQGEKRFLFPDAFSDYLTLKDGTIQREIHNMLIIKKKTEDAKKRVIKEERERIQRIHNLKVIPNSQAVFNIETDQKNSVFSSWKLSIGHYFSGYSKGKPRLPKRLKPNSLCLLTECTKETLEKNRRIIGAFMVKDDFFGELCKN
;
A
#
# COMPACT_ATOMS: atom_id res chain seq x y z
N MET A 1 -19.66 -26.37 -6.86
CA MET A 1 -20.90 -25.78 -7.43
C MET A 1 -21.17 -26.40 -8.80
N GLN A 2 -22.33 -27.01 -9.02
CA GLN A 2 -22.69 -27.63 -10.30
C GLN A 2 -23.72 -26.76 -11.03
N LEU A 3 -23.33 -26.19 -12.17
CA LEU A 3 -24.16 -25.30 -12.97
C LEU A 3 -24.77 -25.98 -14.20
N ILE A 4 -24.18 -27.08 -14.66
CA ILE A 4 -24.66 -27.82 -15.84
C ILE A 4 -26.08 -28.33 -15.58
N GLY A 5 -26.98 -28.11 -16.55
CA GLY A 5 -28.40 -28.46 -16.45
C GLY A 5 -29.25 -27.46 -15.68
N LYS A 6 -28.67 -26.40 -15.09
CA LYS A 6 -29.45 -25.36 -14.39
C LYS A 6 -30.05 -24.37 -15.40
N ALA A 7 -31.28 -23.95 -15.12
CA ALA A 7 -31.96 -22.91 -15.88
C ALA A 7 -31.45 -21.51 -15.49
N ILE A 8 -31.05 -20.73 -16.50
CA ILE A 8 -30.56 -19.36 -16.37
C ILE A 8 -31.42 -18.44 -17.22
N ARG A 9 -31.62 -17.21 -16.76
CA ARG A 9 -32.24 -16.15 -17.54
C ARG A 9 -31.19 -15.10 -17.90
N HIS A 10 -31.00 -14.89 -19.20
CA HIS A 10 -30.22 -13.78 -19.75
C HIS A 10 -31.13 -12.59 -20.04
N LYS A 11 -30.65 -11.37 -19.79
CA LYS A 11 -31.48 -10.14 -19.97
C LYS A 11 -32.02 -9.94 -21.38
N SER A 12 -31.28 -10.35 -22.42
CA SER A 12 -31.66 -10.17 -23.83
C SER A 12 -32.06 -11.46 -24.55
N PHE A 13 -31.58 -12.62 -24.09
CA PHE A 13 -31.81 -13.91 -24.77
C PHE A 13 -32.90 -14.73 -24.08
N GLY A 14 -33.42 -14.24 -22.96
CA GLY A 14 -34.47 -14.93 -22.20
C GLY A 14 -33.93 -16.15 -21.47
N ASN A 15 -34.73 -17.19 -21.39
CA ASN A 15 -34.40 -18.40 -20.64
C ASN A 15 -33.49 -19.32 -21.45
N GLY A 16 -32.48 -19.89 -20.80
CA GLY A 16 -31.58 -20.87 -21.37
C GLY A 16 -31.14 -21.91 -20.34
N ILE A 17 -30.49 -22.97 -20.80
CA ILE A 17 -29.99 -24.07 -19.97
C ILE A 17 -28.48 -24.15 -20.12
N VAL A 18 -27.75 -24.27 -19.02
CA VAL A 18 -26.29 -24.44 -19.05
C VAL A 18 -25.95 -25.82 -19.62
N THR A 19 -25.26 -25.84 -20.76
CA THR A 19 -24.81 -27.09 -21.41
C THR A 19 -23.38 -27.44 -21.03
N ASN A 20 -22.52 -26.45 -20.75
CA ASN A 20 -21.13 -26.68 -20.40
C ASN A 20 -20.60 -25.56 -19.48
N MET A 21 -19.66 -25.88 -18.60
CA MET A 21 -18.96 -24.92 -17.76
C MET A 21 -17.49 -25.31 -17.62
N SER A 22 -16.62 -24.33 -17.88
CA SER A 22 -15.17 -24.39 -17.69
C SER A 22 -14.74 -23.35 -16.66
N THR A 23 -13.44 -23.28 -16.34
CA THR A 23 -12.91 -22.38 -15.30
C THR A 23 -13.28 -20.90 -15.48
N ASN A 24 -13.33 -20.40 -16.72
CA ASN A 24 -13.61 -18.98 -17.00
C ASN A 24 -14.76 -18.76 -18.00
N ILE A 25 -15.38 -19.83 -18.50
CA ILE A 25 -16.42 -19.74 -19.54
C ILE A 25 -17.60 -20.66 -19.20
N ILE A 26 -18.81 -20.12 -19.26
CA ILE A 26 -20.07 -20.85 -19.19
C ILE A 26 -20.76 -20.85 -20.56
N THR A 27 -21.28 -22.00 -20.97
CA THR A 27 -22.00 -22.18 -22.24
C THR A 27 -23.46 -22.45 -21.92
N ILE A 28 -24.34 -21.67 -22.54
CA ILE A 28 -25.77 -21.70 -22.30
C ILE A 28 -26.47 -21.87 -23.65
N CYS A 29 -27.35 -22.86 -23.74
CA CYS A 29 -28.23 -23.08 -24.87
C CYS A 29 -29.50 -22.24 -24.70
N PHE A 30 -29.73 -21.32 -25.63
CA PHE A 30 -30.96 -20.54 -25.75
C PHE A 30 -31.78 -21.00 -26.97
N PRO A 31 -33.04 -20.59 -27.10
CA PRO A 31 -33.82 -20.86 -28.31
C PRO A 31 -33.15 -20.37 -29.60
N GLN A 32 -32.32 -19.31 -29.52
CA GLN A 32 -31.58 -18.77 -30.65
C GLN A 32 -30.21 -19.43 -30.88
N GLY A 33 -29.87 -20.48 -30.12
CA GLY A 33 -28.62 -21.22 -30.21
C GLY A 33 -27.73 -21.13 -28.96
N GLU A 34 -26.58 -21.81 -29.01
CA GLU A 34 -25.61 -21.81 -27.92
C GLU A 34 -24.78 -20.52 -27.88
N LYS A 35 -24.59 -19.99 -26.67
CA LYS A 35 -23.75 -18.80 -26.43
C LYS A 35 -22.83 -19.03 -25.24
N ARG A 36 -21.63 -18.45 -25.34
CA ARG A 36 -20.56 -18.55 -24.34
C ARG A 36 -20.41 -17.20 -23.63
N PHE A 37 -20.28 -17.24 -22.30
CA PHE A 37 -20.09 -16.06 -21.46
C PHE A 37 -18.94 -16.25 -20.49
N LEU A 38 -18.34 -15.14 -20.05
CA LEU A 38 -17.31 -15.16 -19.02
C LEU A 38 -17.91 -15.51 -17.66
N PHE A 39 -17.33 -16.49 -16.98
CA PHE A 39 -17.72 -16.91 -15.65
C PHE A 39 -16.66 -16.46 -14.62
N PRO A 40 -17.03 -15.89 -13.47
CA PRO A 40 -18.39 -15.56 -13.01
C PRO A 40 -18.94 -14.21 -13.53
N ASP A 41 -18.16 -13.45 -14.31
CA ASP A 41 -18.42 -12.03 -14.60
C ASP A 41 -19.77 -11.75 -15.26
N ALA A 42 -20.26 -12.65 -16.13
CA ALA A 42 -21.54 -12.48 -16.80
C ALA A 42 -22.75 -12.48 -15.84
N PHE A 43 -22.61 -13.01 -14.62
CA PHE A 43 -23.64 -12.95 -13.58
C PHE A 43 -23.76 -11.59 -12.89
N SER A 44 -22.85 -10.65 -13.18
CA SER A 44 -22.96 -9.26 -12.72
C SER A 44 -24.19 -8.58 -13.30
N ASP A 45 -24.28 -8.55 -14.64
CA ASP A 45 -25.24 -7.68 -15.33
C ASP A 45 -26.10 -8.41 -16.37
N TYR A 46 -25.80 -9.68 -16.67
CA TYR A 46 -26.36 -10.37 -17.84
C TYR A 46 -27.12 -11.64 -17.49
N LEU A 47 -26.66 -12.42 -16.49
CA LEU A 47 -27.20 -13.74 -16.15
C LEU A 47 -27.80 -13.77 -14.75
N THR A 48 -28.97 -14.40 -14.62
CA THR A 48 -29.65 -14.64 -13.34
C THR A 48 -30.06 -16.11 -13.21
N LEU A 49 -29.72 -16.75 -12.09
CA LEU A 49 -30.23 -18.08 -11.74
C LEU A 49 -31.50 -17.96 -10.91
N LYS A 50 -32.40 -18.94 -11.06
CA LYS A 50 -33.55 -19.10 -10.15
C LYS A 50 -33.13 -19.66 -8.79
N ASP A 51 -32.04 -20.41 -8.75
CA ASP A 51 -31.51 -21.04 -7.54
C ASP A 51 -30.79 -20.01 -6.66
N GLY A 52 -31.46 -19.54 -5.61
CA GLY A 52 -30.95 -18.49 -4.73
C GLY A 52 -29.68 -18.87 -3.96
N THR A 53 -29.46 -20.17 -3.74
CA THR A 53 -28.25 -20.66 -3.03
C THR A 53 -27.02 -20.49 -3.90
N ILE A 54 -27.09 -20.97 -5.14
CA ILE A 54 -26.04 -20.89 -6.16
C ILE A 54 -25.81 -19.44 -6.58
N GLN A 55 -26.87 -18.64 -6.74
CA GLN A 55 -26.76 -17.23 -7.07
C GLN A 55 -25.96 -16.46 -6.00
N ARG A 56 -26.17 -16.78 -4.72
CA ARG A 56 -25.41 -16.17 -3.61
C ARG A 56 -23.93 -16.59 -3.61
N GLU A 57 -23.63 -17.85 -3.90
CA GLU A 57 -22.24 -18.31 -4.06
C GLU A 57 -21.52 -17.56 -5.18
N ILE A 58 -22.16 -17.40 -6.34
CA ILE A 58 -21.60 -16.64 -7.46
C ILE A 58 -21.40 -15.17 -7.10
N HIS A 59 -22.35 -14.56 -6.40
CA HIS A 59 -22.22 -13.18 -5.95
C HIS A 59 -21.04 -13.01 -4.99
N ASN A 60 -20.84 -13.94 -4.06
CA ASN A 60 -19.68 -13.94 -3.17
C ASN A 60 -18.37 -14.08 -3.96
N MET A 61 -18.32 -14.93 -4.99
CA MET A 61 -17.14 -15.03 -5.87
C MET A 61 -16.85 -13.72 -6.60
N LEU A 62 -17.87 -13.02 -7.10
CA LEU A 62 -17.71 -11.71 -7.74
C LEU A 62 -17.19 -10.65 -6.76
N ILE A 63 -17.69 -10.61 -5.52
CA ILE A 63 -17.20 -9.70 -4.48
C ILE A 63 -15.72 -9.97 -4.18
N ILE A 64 -15.34 -11.24 -4.00
CA ILE A 64 -13.95 -11.63 -3.72
C ILE A 64 -13.06 -11.23 -4.89
N LYS A 65 -13.44 -11.56 -6.13
CA LYS A 65 -12.69 -11.20 -7.34
C LYS A 65 -12.48 -9.69 -7.42
N LYS A 66 -13.55 -8.90 -7.25
CA LYS A 66 -13.47 -7.43 -7.27
C LYS A 66 -12.52 -6.89 -6.19
N LYS A 67 -12.62 -7.38 -4.95
CA LYS A 67 -11.69 -7.00 -3.88
C LYS A 67 -10.24 -7.33 -4.22
N THR A 68 -9.99 -8.49 -4.82
CA THR A 68 -8.62 -8.87 -5.23
C THR A 68 -8.10 -8.01 -6.37
N GLU A 69 -8.93 -7.67 -7.35
CA GLU A 69 -8.56 -6.78 -8.45
C GLU A 69 -8.30 -5.36 -7.96
N ASP A 70 -9.15 -4.83 -7.08
CA ASP A 70 -8.97 -3.52 -6.48
C ASP A 70 -7.70 -3.48 -5.62
N ALA A 71 -7.40 -4.53 -4.85
CA ALA A 71 -6.14 -4.65 -4.12
C ALA A 71 -4.93 -4.67 -5.06
N LYS A 72 -4.97 -5.47 -6.14
CA LYS A 72 -3.91 -5.48 -7.16
C LYS A 72 -3.72 -4.12 -7.81
N LYS A 73 -4.80 -3.44 -8.17
CA LYS A 73 -4.76 -2.08 -8.75
C LYS A 73 -4.17 -1.06 -7.78
N ARG A 74 -4.49 -1.16 -6.48
CA ARG A 74 -3.90 -0.32 -5.43
C ARG A 74 -2.40 -0.51 -5.32
N VAL A 75 -1.94 -1.76 -5.24
CA VAL A 75 -0.49 -2.08 -5.17
C VAL A 75 0.24 -1.54 -6.40
N ILE A 76 -0.30 -1.74 -7.61
CA ILE A 76 0.30 -1.22 -8.85
C ILE A 76 0.33 0.31 -8.85
N LYS A 77 -0.73 0.96 -8.35
CA LYS A 77 -0.80 2.43 -8.27
C LYS A 77 0.23 2.98 -7.28
N GLU A 78 0.33 2.38 -6.09
CA GLU A 78 1.29 2.75 -5.05
C GLU A 78 2.73 2.60 -5.54
N GLU A 79 3.03 1.53 -6.26
CA GLU A 79 4.36 1.30 -6.85
C GLU A 79 4.70 2.34 -7.92
N ARG A 80 3.75 2.66 -8.80
CA ARG A 80 3.93 3.73 -9.80
C ARG A 80 4.18 5.08 -9.14
N GLU A 81 3.43 5.41 -8.10
CA GLU A 81 3.64 6.64 -7.33
C GLU A 81 5.01 6.65 -6.62
N ARG A 82 5.45 5.50 -6.09
CA ARG A 82 6.78 5.34 -5.48
C ARG A 82 7.89 5.60 -6.50
N ILE A 83 7.84 4.95 -7.66
CA ILE A 83 8.82 5.14 -8.74
C ILE A 83 8.84 6.60 -9.20
N GLN A 84 7.67 7.21 -9.39
CA GLN A 84 7.59 8.62 -9.80
C GLN A 84 8.20 9.57 -8.77
N ARG A 85 8.01 9.30 -7.47
CA ARG A 85 8.63 10.09 -6.40
C ARG A 85 10.15 9.98 -6.41
N ILE A 86 10.69 8.77 -6.60
CA ILE A 86 12.14 8.56 -6.70
C ILE A 86 12.69 9.25 -7.95
N HIS A 87 12.02 9.11 -9.10
CA HIS A 87 12.44 9.76 -10.34
C HIS A 87 12.42 11.29 -10.22
N ASN A 88 11.42 11.85 -9.53
CA ASN A 88 11.30 13.29 -9.31
C ASN A 88 12.13 13.79 -8.11
N LEU A 89 12.91 12.92 -7.47
CA LEU A 89 13.72 13.29 -6.32
C LEU A 89 14.84 14.22 -6.75
N LYS A 90 14.78 15.47 -6.29
CA LYS A 90 15.89 16.40 -6.43
C LYS A 90 16.94 16.09 -5.38
N VAL A 91 18.17 15.82 -5.80
CA VAL A 91 19.32 15.73 -4.89
C VAL A 91 19.62 17.13 -4.39
N ILE A 92 19.40 17.37 -3.09
CA ILE A 92 19.66 18.65 -2.46
C ILE A 92 20.88 18.46 -1.56
N PRO A 93 21.88 19.36 -1.60
CA PRO A 93 23.11 19.27 -0.78
C PRO A 93 22.85 19.36 0.72
N ASN A 94 21.62 19.69 1.13
CA ASN A 94 21.24 19.84 2.53
C ASN A 94 20.23 18.77 2.99
N SER A 95 20.23 17.60 2.34
CA SER A 95 19.48 16.41 2.70
C SER A 95 20.26 15.55 3.72
N GLN A 96 20.60 16.15 4.85
CA GLN A 96 21.31 15.49 5.95
C GLN A 96 20.71 15.90 7.30
N ALA A 97 20.90 15.06 8.30
CA ALA A 97 20.60 15.38 9.69
C ALA A 97 21.78 15.07 10.59
N VAL A 98 21.95 15.88 11.63
CA VAL A 98 22.95 15.69 12.67
C VAL A 98 22.22 15.63 14.00
N PHE A 99 22.40 14.54 14.73
CA PHE A 99 21.78 14.29 16.02
C PHE A 99 22.85 14.37 17.10
N ASN A 100 22.69 15.32 18.03
CA ASN A 100 23.53 15.33 19.23
C ASN A 100 22.96 14.35 20.25
N ILE A 101 23.76 13.38 20.66
CA ILE A 101 23.41 12.39 21.68
C ILE A 101 24.06 12.84 22.99
N GLU A 102 23.23 13.01 24.02
CA GLU A 102 23.71 13.25 25.38
C GLU A 102 24.29 11.95 25.97
N THR A 103 25.27 12.07 26.86
CA THR A 103 26.05 10.94 27.38
C THR A 103 25.17 9.90 28.07
N ASP A 104 24.11 10.33 28.75
CA ASP A 104 23.10 9.52 29.41
C ASP A 104 22.21 8.74 28.43
N GLN A 105 21.97 9.29 27.23
CA GLN A 105 21.14 8.66 26.20
C GLN A 105 21.92 7.69 25.30
N LYS A 106 23.26 7.79 25.28
CA LYS A 106 24.15 7.01 24.41
C LYS A 106 23.86 5.52 24.45
N ASN A 107 23.89 4.93 25.65
CA ASN A 107 23.67 3.48 25.81
C ASN A 107 22.28 3.06 25.33
N SER A 108 21.26 3.87 25.61
CA SER A 108 19.88 3.61 25.18
C SER A 108 19.75 3.65 23.65
N VAL A 109 20.36 4.64 23.00
CA VAL A 109 20.34 4.78 21.54
C VAL A 109 21.05 3.59 20.88
N PHE A 110 22.24 3.21 21.33
CA PHE A 110 22.99 2.10 20.70
C PHE A 110 22.43 0.71 21.05
N SER A 111 21.66 0.58 22.13
CA SER A 111 20.97 -0.68 22.45
C SER A 111 19.65 -0.81 21.68
N SER A 112 18.88 0.28 21.56
CA SER A 112 17.55 0.26 20.93
C SER A 112 17.55 0.59 19.44
N TRP A 113 18.63 1.20 18.92
CA TRP A 113 18.74 1.77 17.58
C TRP A 113 17.60 2.74 17.24
N LYS A 114 17.09 3.46 18.25
CA LYS A 114 16.02 4.46 18.10
C LYS A 114 16.53 5.85 18.42
N LEU A 115 16.12 6.81 17.59
CA LEU A 115 16.45 8.23 17.73
C LEU A 115 15.17 9.05 17.75
N SER A 116 15.18 10.11 18.56
CA SER A 116 14.12 11.11 18.56
C SER A 116 14.57 12.35 17.81
N ILE A 117 13.67 12.89 16.98
CA ILE A 117 13.88 14.15 16.25
C ILE A 117 13.52 15.36 17.15
N GLY A 118 13.00 15.07 18.35
CA GLY A 118 12.61 16.05 19.34
C GLY A 118 11.29 16.74 19.00
N HIS A 119 10.96 17.73 19.83
CA HIS A 119 9.72 18.50 19.73
C HIS A 119 10.04 19.98 19.43
N TYR A 120 9.05 20.72 18.96
CA TYR A 120 9.16 22.17 18.90
C TYR A 120 9.19 22.74 20.33
N PHE A 121 10.24 23.49 20.67
CA PHE A 121 10.40 24.07 22.00
C PHE A 121 9.56 25.34 22.21
N SER A 122 9.14 26.01 21.13
CA SER A 122 8.42 27.29 21.17
C SER A 122 7.50 27.47 19.95
N GLY A 123 6.70 28.55 19.96
CA GLY A 123 5.76 28.91 18.90
C GLY A 123 4.45 28.11 18.92
N TYR A 124 3.62 28.30 17.89
CA TYR A 124 2.28 27.67 17.78
C TYR A 124 2.33 26.13 17.77
N SER A 125 3.45 25.55 17.35
CA SER A 125 3.63 24.09 17.32
C SER A 125 4.35 23.54 18.56
N LYS A 126 4.55 24.35 19.61
CA LYS A 126 5.24 23.93 20.84
C LYS A 126 4.69 22.61 21.36
N GLY A 127 5.59 21.70 21.72
CA GLY A 127 5.25 20.36 22.21
C GLY A 127 4.91 19.34 21.13
N LYS A 128 4.70 19.74 19.86
CA LYS A 128 4.48 18.78 18.77
C LYS A 128 5.82 18.19 18.30
N PRO A 129 5.85 16.91 17.88
CA PRO A 129 7.03 16.29 17.27
C PRO A 129 7.49 17.08 16.04
N ARG A 130 8.81 17.18 15.86
CA ARG A 130 9.39 17.77 14.65
C ARG A 130 9.31 16.80 13.48
N LEU A 131 8.89 17.30 12.32
CA LEU A 131 8.91 16.52 11.08
C LEU A 131 10.25 16.70 10.35
N PRO A 132 10.96 15.62 10.01
CA PRO A 132 12.23 15.69 9.29
C PRO A 132 12.03 15.91 7.79
N LYS A 133 11.32 16.97 7.40
CA LYS A 133 10.94 17.24 5.99
C LYS A 133 12.13 17.25 5.00
N ARG A 134 13.34 17.54 5.52
CA ARG A 134 14.59 17.58 4.76
C ARG A 134 15.24 16.21 4.55
N LEU A 135 14.87 15.19 5.33
CA LEU A 135 15.34 13.84 5.12
C LEU A 135 14.59 13.22 3.93
N LYS A 136 15.35 12.91 2.90
CA LYS A 136 14.93 12.21 1.69
C LYS A 136 15.55 10.81 1.63
N PRO A 137 15.17 9.95 0.67
CA PRO A 137 15.82 8.67 0.46
C PRO A 137 17.34 8.78 0.44
N ASN A 138 18.04 7.85 1.09
CA ASN A 138 19.50 7.77 1.13
C ASN A 138 20.19 8.99 1.77
N SER A 139 19.47 9.81 2.54
CA SER A 139 20.08 10.91 3.30
C SER A 139 21.03 10.37 4.36
N LEU A 140 22.20 11.01 4.48
CA LEU A 140 23.16 10.71 5.55
C LEU A 140 22.72 11.37 6.85
N CYS A 141 22.69 10.58 7.92
CA CYS A 141 22.46 11.01 9.27
C CYS A 141 23.71 10.77 10.12
N LEU A 142 24.19 11.81 10.80
CA LEU A 142 25.33 11.72 11.70
C LEU A 142 24.89 11.73 13.15
N LEU A 143 25.51 10.87 13.95
CA LEU A 143 25.40 10.86 15.40
C LEU A 143 26.64 11.54 15.97
N THR A 144 26.44 12.59 16.74
CA THR A 144 27.52 13.35 17.35
C THR A 144 27.38 13.39 18.85
N GLU A 145 28.50 13.52 19.54
CA GLU A 145 28.57 13.72 20.97
C GLU A 145 29.26 15.06 21.25
N CYS A 146 28.55 15.95 21.95
CA CYS A 146 29.04 17.21 22.48
C CYS A 146 28.31 17.46 23.80
N THR A 147 29.03 17.39 24.91
CA THR A 147 28.47 17.67 26.24
C THR A 147 28.41 19.18 26.47
N LYS A 148 27.59 19.62 27.44
CA LYS A 148 27.44 21.05 27.78
C LYS A 148 28.75 21.70 28.27
N GLU A 149 29.68 20.89 28.76
CA GLU A 149 30.98 21.31 29.28
C GLU A 149 32.08 21.34 28.18
N THR A 150 31.83 20.67 27.05
CA THR A 150 32.78 20.64 25.93
C THR A 150 32.52 21.77 24.94
N LEU A 151 33.59 22.40 24.48
CA LEU A 151 33.53 23.38 23.38
C LEU A 151 33.10 22.70 22.08
N GLU A 152 32.31 23.40 21.25
CA GLU A 152 31.78 22.88 19.97
C GLU A 152 32.89 22.35 19.03
N LYS A 153 34.10 22.92 19.09
CA LYS A 153 35.27 22.44 18.32
C LYS A 153 35.70 21.00 18.66
N ASN A 154 35.27 20.48 19.81
CA ASN A 154 35.57 19.14 20.29
C ASN A 154 34.43 18.15 19.99
N ARG A 155 33.39 18.55 19.24
CA ARG A 155 32.30 17.66 18.84
C ARG A 155 32.86 16.44 18.09
N ARG A 156 32.47 15.25 18.52
CA ARG A 156 32.92 13.98 17.91
C ARG A 156 31.79 13.32 17.16
N ILE A 157 32.08 12.77 15.98
CA ILE A 157 31.18 11.84 15.31
C ILE A 157 31.35 10.48 15.98
N ILE A 158 30.26 9.94 16.49
CA ILE A 158 30.22 8.64 17.20
C ILE A 158 29.47 7.57 16.41
N GLY A 159 28.84 7.95 15.30
CA GLY A 159 28.16 7.03 14.41
C GLY A 159 27.58 7.73 13.19
N ALA A 160 27.21 6.95 12.19
CA ALA A 160 26.53 7.41 11.00
C ALA A 160 25.56 6.33 10.51
N PHE A 161 24.47 6.75 9.89
CA PHE A 161 23.54 5.85 9.22
C PHE A 161 22.93 6.53 8.00
N MET A 162 22.49 5.73 7.03
CA MET A 162 21.70 6.22 5.91
C MET A 162 20.23 5.94 6.16
N VAL A 163 19.41 6.92 5.82
CA VAL A 163 17.97 6.78 5.76
C VAL A 163 17.59 5.83 4.62
N LYS A 164 16.56 4.99 4.82
CA LYS A 164 16.10 4.03 3.80
C LYS A 164 15.81 4.69 2.45
N ASP A 165 15.97 3.92 1.39
CA ASP A 165 15.76 4.31 -0.01
C ASP A 165 14.30 4.67 -0.35
N ASP A 166 13.36 4.43 0.56
CA ASP A 166 11.94 4.77 0.42
C ASP A 166 11.40 5.71 1.49
N PHE A 167 12.28 6.23 2.34
CA PHE A 167 11.87 7.12 3.42
C PHE A 167 11.80 8.58 2.94
N PHE A 168 10.64 9.19 3.14
CA PHE A 168 10.40 10.61 2.92
C PHE A 168 9.95 11.25 4.21
N GLY A 169 10.79 12.09 4.82
CA GLY A 169 10.52 12.65 6.14
C GLY A 169 9.34 13.63 6.20
N GLU A 170 8.83 14.09 5.05
CA GLU A 170 7.61 14.88 4.95
C GLU A 170 6.32 14.04 5.03
N LEU A 171 6.41 12.73 4.77
CA LEU A 171 5.29 11.79 4.84
C LEU A 171 5.13 11.19 6.25
N CYS A 172 6.06 11.47 7.16
CA CYS A 172 5.95 11.07 8.55
C CYS A 172 4.66 11.66 9.16
N LYS A 173 3.86 10.79 9.79
CA LYS A 173 2.66 11.16 10.52
C LYS A 173 2.90 10.91 12.01
N ASN A 174 2.29 11.76 12.84
CA ASN A 174 2.23 11.56 14.29
C ASN A 174 1.19 10.50 14.65
#